data_AF-A0A2L0N8M0-F1
#
_entry.id   AF-A0A2L0N8M0-F1
#
_cell.length_a   1.000
_cell.length_b   1.000
_cell.length_c   1.000
_cell.angle_alpha   90.00
_cell.angle_beta   90.00
_cell.angle_gamma   90.00
#
_symmetry.space_group_name_H-M   'P 1'
#
loop_
_entity.id
_entity.type
_entity.pdbx_description
1 polymer ?
#
loop_
_entity_poly.entity_id
_entity_poly.type
_entity_poly.pdbx_seq_one_letter_code
_entity_poly.pdbx_strand_id
1 'polypeptide(L)' 'MHMWQCNGAISQQWKVRADGAIINVKSGRALDVRGWDTANGALAQIWDFNNTANQLWHAPA' A
#
# COMPACT_ATOMS: atom_id res chain seq x y z
N MET A 1 5.28 -4.02 6.65
CA MET A 1 3.89 -3.71 7.05
C MET A 1 3.38 -4.86 7.91
N HIS A 2 2.48 -4.63 8.86
CA HIS A 2 1.93 -5.71 9.69
C HIS A 2 0.47 -5.43 10.05
N MET A 3 -0.26 -6.47 10.43
CA MET A 3 -1.61 -6.38 10.98
C MET A 3 -1.55 -6.00 12.46
N TRP A 4 -2.41 -5.08 12.87
CA TRP A 4 -2.56 -4.67 14.26
C TRP A 4 -4.02 -4.39 14.53
N GLN A 5 -4.45 -4.55 15.79
CA GLN A 5 -5.83 -4.25 16.19
C GLN A 5 -6.26 -2.86 15.72
N CYS A 6 -7.48 -2.76 15.21
CA CYS A 6 -8.06 -1.50 14.75
C CYS A 6 -8.13 -0.53 15.94
N ASN A 7 -7.39 0.57 15.86
CA ASN A 7 -7.30 1.55 16.94
C ASN A 7 -7.60 2.98 16.48
N GLY A 8 -8.05 3.15 15.23
CA GLY A 8 -8.39 4.45 14.66
C GLY A 8 -7.18 5.35 14.35
N ALA A 9 -5.95 4.92 14.63
CA ALA A 9 -4.76 5.71 14.37
C ALA A 9 -4.59 6.01 12.88
N ILE A 10 -4.09 7.19 12.55
CA ILE A 10 -3.84 7.62 11.16
C ILE A 10 -2.86 6.71 10.40
N SER A 11 -2.05 5.91 11.10
CA SER A 11 -1.19 4.88 10.48
C SER A 11 -1.98 3.72 9.89
N GLN A 12 -3.22 3.49 10.32
CA GLN A 12 -4.13 2.46 9.81
C GLN A 12 -5.13 3.01 8.79
N GLN A 13 -5.07 4.30 8.46
CA GLN A 13 -5.96 4.94 7.49
C GLN A 13 -5.27 5.05 6.13
N TRP A 14 -6.04 4.84 5.06
CA TRP A 14 -5.53 4.76 3.69
C TRP A 14 -6.44 5.52 2.73
N LYS A 15 -5.84 6.22 1.76
CA LYS A 15 -6.53 6.87 0.66
C LYS A 15 -6.40 6.00 -0.59
N VAL A 16 -7.53 5.47 -1.08
CA VAL A 16 -7.61 4.78 -2.36
C VAL A 16 -7.80 5.84 -3.47
N ARG A 17 -6.88 5.89 -4.41
CA ARG A 17 -6.90 6.85 -5.53
C ARG A 17 -7.46 6.21 -6.79
N ALA A 18 -8.01 7.04 -7.69
CA ALA A 18 -8.55 6.59 -8.97
C ALA A 18 -7.49 6.02 -9.94
N ASP A 19 -6.21 6.36 -9.74
CA ASP A 19 -5.09 5.81 -10.50
C ASP A 19 -4.60 4.45 -9.98
N GLY A 20 -5.27 3.88 -8.97
CA GLY A 20 -4.93 2.58 -8.39
C GLY A 20 -3.94 2.62 -7.23
N ALA A 21 -3.36 3.79 -6.91
CA ALA A 21 -2.48 3.90 -5.76
C ALA A 21 -3.28 3.90 -4.43
N ILE A 22 -2.76 3.17 -3.44
CA ILE A 22 -3.29 3.16 -2.07
C ILE A 22 -2.27 3.85 -1.17
N ILE A 23 -2.57 5.05 -0.67
CA ILE A 23 -1.63 5.91 0.07
C ILE A 23 -1.94 5.87 1.57
N ASN A 24 -0.93 5.61 2.39
CA ASN A 24 -1.04 5.68 3.84
C ASN A 24 -1.18 7.13 4.30
N VAL A 25 -2.20 7.43 5.11
CA VAL A 25 -2.49 8.81 5.54
C VAL A 25 -1.38 9.37 6.44
N LYS A 26 -0.81 8.57 7.35
CA LYS A 26 0.25 9.04 8.26
C LYS A 26 1.55 9.42 7.53
N SER A 27 1.97 8.60 6.57
CA SER A 27 3.30 8.73 5.95
C SER A 27 3.28 9.40 4.58
N GLY A 28 2.12 9.49 3.92
CA GLY A 28 2.02 9.98 2.53
C GLY A 28 2.60 9.02 1.49
N ARG A 29 2.95 7.79 1.90
CA ARG A 29 3.61 6.75 1.09
C ARG A 29 2.64 5.67 0.59
N ALA A 30 2.99 5.00 -0.49
CA ALA A 30 2.13 4.00 -1.14
C ALA A 30 2.27 2.60 -0.54
N LEU A 31 1.20 1.81 -0.65
CA LEU A 31 1.24 0.36 -0.53
C LEU A 31 2.01 -0.21 -1.73
N ASP A 32 3.07 -0.97 -1.44
CA ASP A 32 4.09 -1.38 -2.41
C ASP A 32 4.45 -2.85 -2.21
N VAL A 33 4.64 -3.59 -3.31
CA VAL A 33 5.26 -4.93 -3.27
C VAL A 33 6.76 -4.81 -3.32
N ARG A 34 7.42 -5.29 -2.26
CA ARG A 34 8.85 -5.09 -2.04
C ARG A 34 9.68 -5.65 -3.18
N GLY A 35 10.50 -4.79 -3.78
CA GLY A 35 11.47 -5.20 -4.79
C GLY A 35 10.85 -5.73 -6.08
N TRP A 36 9.58 -5.42 -6.37
CA TRP A 36 8.85 -5.93 -7.54
C TRP A 36 8.73 -7.45 -7.59
N ASP A 37 8.83 -8.10 -6.42
CA ASP A 37 8.73 -9.55 -6.34
C ASP A 37 7.31 -10.01 -6.72
N THR A 38 7.23 -10.91 -7.68
CA THR A 38 5.97 -11.48 -8.18
C THR A 38 5.71 -12.89 -7.66
N ALA A 39 6.66 -13.44 -6.89
CA ALA A 39 6.50 -14.76 -6.30
C ALA A 39 5.48 -14.74 -5.14
N ASN A 40 4.83 -15.88 -4.92
CA ASN A 40 3.97 -16.07 -3.75
C ASN A 40 4.77 -15.86 -2.45
N GLY A 41 4.23 -15.05 -1.55
CA GLY A 41 4.91 -14.66 -0.31
C GLY A 41 5.71 -13.36 -0.40
N ALA A 42 5.72 -12.69 -1.57
CA ALA A 42 6.26 -11.36 -1.71
C ALA A 42 5.68 -10.42 -0.63
N LEU A 43 6.57 -9.66 0.02
CA LEU A 43 6.20 -8.84 1.17
C LEU A 43 5.64 -7.49 0.73
N ALA A 44 4.51 -7.10 1.32
CA ALA A 44 4.00 -5.75 1.23
C ALA A 44 4.76 -4.79 2.17
N GLN A 45 5.00 -3.57 1.68
CA GLN A 45 5.65 -2.50 2.41
C GLN A 45 4.96 -1.15 2.17
N ILE A 46 5.45 -0.13 2.87
CA ILE A 46 5.08 1.27 2.65
C ILE A 46 6.30 1.96 2.07
N TRP A 47 6.20 2.47 0.85
CA TRP A 47 7.34 3.04 0.13
C TRP A 47 6.98 4.35 -0.56
N ASP A 48 7.99 5.15 -0.90
CA ASP A 48 7.78 6.40 -1.64
C ASP A 48 7.04 6.12 -2.95
N PHE A 49 5.98 6.89 -3.19
CA PHE A 49 5.16 6.73 -4.40
C PHE A 49 5.95 7.20 -5.62
N ASN A 50 6.12 6.31 -6.60
CA ASN A 50 6.84 6.59 -7.84
C ASN A 50 6.10 6.08 -9.09
N ASN A 51 4.79 5.81 -8.97
CA ASN A 51 3.89 5.44 -10.06
C ASN A 51 4.33 4.19 -10.84
N THR A 52 4.84 3.20 -10.12
CA THR A 52 5.28 1.91 -10.67
C THR A 52 4.23 0.82 -10.50
N ALA A 53 4.27 -0.22 -11.34
CA ALA A 53 3.23 -1.25 -11.33
C ALA A 53 3.11 -2.01 -10.01
N ASN A 54 4.21 -2.17 -9.26
CA ASN A 54 4.21 -2.80 -7.93
C ASN A 54 3.54 -1.94 -6.83
N GLN A 55 3.04 -0.75 -7.16
CA GLN A 55 2.31 0.17 -6.27
C GLN A 55 0.86 0.43 -6.70
N LEU A 56 0.41 -0.18 -7.81
CA LEU A 56 -0.92 0.02 -8.36
C LEU A 56 -1.78 -1.22 -8.10
N TRP A 57 -2.95 -0.99 -7.52
CA TRP A 57 -3.84 -2.04 -7.03
C TRP A 57 -5.23 -1.88 -7.64
N HIS A 58 -5.83 -3.01 -8.00
CA HIS A 58 -7.21 -3.08 -8.43
C HIS A 58 -8.02 -3.78 -7.34
N ALA A 59 -8.99 -3.08 -6.76
CA ALA A 59 -10.00 -3.71 -5.92
C ALA A 59 -11.02 -4.40 -6.84
N PRO A 60 -11.41 -5.66 -6.56
CA PRO A 60 -12.52 -6.27 -7.26
C PRO A 60 -13.81 -5.47 -7.04
N ALA A 61 -14.70 -5.51 -8.04
CA ALA A 61 -16.02 -4.88 -8.00
C ALA A 61 -16.97 -5.60 -7.02
#